data_AF-A0A536CJU0-F1
#
_entry.id   AF-A0A536CJU0-F1
#
_cell.length_a   1.000
_cell.length_b   1.000
_cell.length_c   1.000
_cell.angle_alpha   90.00
_cell.angle_beta   90.00
_cell.angle_gamma   90.00
#
_symmetry.space_group_name_H-M   'P 1'
#
loop_
_entity.id
_entity.type
_entity.pdbx_description
1 polymer ?
#
loop_
_entity_poly.entity_id
_entity_poly.type
_entity_poly.pdbx_seq_one_letter_code
_entity_poly.pdbx_strand_id
1 'polypeptide(L)' 'MSVDSRRRITVDRRDFINYRTKCPFCGETVGPRFVTREHLDVPPAPPYAASVRCPRCREAYEVVFSDSA' A
#
# COMPACT_ATOMS: atom_id res chain seq x y z
N MET A 1 -2.38 14.81 -11.37
CA MET A 1 -1.85 13.44 -11.60
C MET A 1 -2.81 12.46 -10.93
N SER A 2 -3.74 11.90 -11.69
CA SER A 2 -4.72 10.95 -11.18
C SER A 2 -4.03 9.61 -10.96
N VAL A 3 -3.89 9.16 -9.72
CA VAL A 3 -3.54 7.77 -9.45
C VAL A 3 -4.67 6.93 -10.04
N ASP A 4 -4.35 6.13 -11.04
CA ASP A 4 -5.32 5.29 -11.73
C ASP A 4 -5.98 4.35 -10.70
N SER A 5 -7.28 4.53 -10.47
CA SER A 5 -8.05 3.83 -9.44
C SER A 5 -7.99 2.30 -9.56
N ARG A 6 -7.50 1.75 -10.70
CA ARG A 6 -7.32 0.32 -10.95
C ARG A 6 -6.06 -0.26 -10.29
N ARG A 7 -5.21 0.57 -9.67
CA ARG A 7 -3.97 0.14 -9.00
C ARG A 7 -4.07 0.28 -7.49
N ARG A 8 -5.19 -0.19 -6.91
CA ARG A 8 -5.40 -0.24 -5.45
C ARG A 8 -5.48 -1.68 -4.98
N ILE A 9 -4.78 -2.00 -3.91
CA ILE A 9 -4.93 -3.27 -3.19
C ILE A 9 -5.37 -3.01 -1.77
N THR A 10 -6.20 -3.89 -1.23
CA THR A 10 -6.59 -3.86 0.18
C THR A 10 -5.78 -4.89 0.93
N VAL A 11 -5.11 -4.48 2.02
CA VAL A 11 -4.27 -5.37 2.82
C VAL A 11 -4.44 -5.11 4.31
N ASP A 12 -4.13 -6.11 5.13
CA ASP A 12 -4.01 -5.91 6.57
C ASP A 12 -2.78 -5.05 6.90
N ARG A 13 -2.96 -4.08 7.81
CA ARG A 13 -1.90 -3.15 8.18
C ARG A 13 -0.72 -3.85 8.87
N ARG A 14 -0.99 -4.86 9.71
CA ARG A 14 0.06 -5.64 10.38
C ARG A 14 0.84 -6.45 9.36
N ASP A 15 0.16 -7.05 8.38
CA ASP A 15 0.85 -7.76 7.30
C ASP A 15 1.75 -6.85 6.47
N PHE A 16 1.31 -5.63 6.18
CA PHE A 16 2.14 -4.65 5.49
C PHE A 16 3.37 -4.26 6.31
N ILE A 17 3.19 -3.94 7.60
CA ILE A 17 4.29 -3.57 8.50
C ILE A 17 5.31 -4.72 8.66
N ASN A 18 4.83 -5.97 8.71
CA ASN A 18 5.67 -7.16 8.89
C ASN A 18 6.20 -7.74 7.57
N TYR A 19 6.16 -7.00 6.46
CA TYR A 19 6.65 -7.46 5.14
C TYR A 19 6.01 -8.78 4.68
N ARG A 20 4.70 -8.93 4.89
CA ARG A 20 3.92 -10.08 4.42
C ARG A 20 3.08 -9.77 3.18
N THR A 21 2.94 -8.49 2.84
CA THR A 21 2.25 -8.06 1.62
C THR A 21 3.07 -8.31 0.36
N LYS A 22 2.41 -8.79 -0.70
CA LYS A 22 3.03 -9.06 -2.00
C LYS A 22 2.60 -8.01 -3.03
N CYS A 23 3.53 -7.63 -3.89
CA CYS A 23 3.27 -6.78 -5.04
C CYS A 23 2.34 -7.52 -6.00
N PRO A 24 1.17 -6.94 -6.38
CA PRO A 24 0.20 -7.63 -7.22
C PRO A 24 0.68 -7.85 -8.66
N PHE A 25 1.77 -7.18 -9.07
CA PHE A 25 2.29 -7.23 -10.44
C PHE A 25 3.44 -8.23 -10.63
N CYS A 26 4.28 -8.43 -9.62
CA CYS A 26 5.48 -9.27 -9.74
C CYS A 26 5.69 -10.25 -8.58
N GLY A 27 4.81 -10.24 -7.56
CA GLY A 27 4.91 -11.13 -6.40
C GLY A 27 6.03 -10.79 -5.43
N GLU A 28 6.74 -9.68 -5.60
CA GLU A 28 7.79 -9.26 -4.67
C GLU A 28 7.23 -8.84 -3.31
N THR A 29 7.96 -9.07 -2.23
CA THR A 29 7.53 -8.62 -0.90
C THR A 29 7.64 -7.10 -0.79
N VAL A 30 6.59 -6.46 -0.27
CA VAL A 30 6.54 -5.02 -0.02
C VAL A 30 6.15 -4.70 1.41
N GLY A 31 6.57 -3.54 1.90
CA GLY A 31 6.34 -3.06 3.26
C GLY A 31 6.63 -1.56 3.37
N PRO A 32 6.73 -1.00 4.60
CA PRO A 32 6.69 0.44 4.84
C PRO A 32 7.86 1.19 4.22
N ARG A 33 9.03 0.55 4.07
CA ARG A 33 10.22 1.16 3.44
C ARG A 33 10.03 1.54 1.97
N PHE A 34 9.01 0.98 1.31
CA PHE A 34 8.73 1.24 -0.11
C PHE A 34 7.56 2.20 -0.30
N VAL A 35 7.05 2.78 0.79
CA VAL A 35 6.04 3.84 0.76
C VAL A 35 6.67 5.12 0.23
N THR A 36 6.04 5.71 -0.77
CA THR A 36 6.43 7.00 -1.34
C THR A 36 5.56 8.15 -0.84
N ARG A 37 4.33 7.86 -0.40
CA ARG A 37 3.42 8.84 0.18
C ARG A 37 2.41 8.15 1.10
N GLU A 38 2.22 8.69 2.29
CA GLU A 38 1.16 8.28 3.21
C GLU A 38 -0.06 9.19 3.04
N HIS A 39 -1.26 8.60 3.02
CA HIS A 39 -2.52 9.33 2.90
C HIS A 39 -3.24 9.33 4.25
N LEU A 40 -3.20 10.47 4.93
CA LEU A 40 -3.71 10.68 6.30
C LEU A 40 -5.16 11.22 6.34
N ASP A 41 -5.73 11.59 5.19
CA ASP A 41 -6.91 12.44 5.09
C ASP A 41 -8.26 11.71 5.06
N VAL A 42 -8.31 10.40 5.36
CA VAL A 42 -9.59 9.67 5.53
C VAL A 42 -9.86 9.60 7.04
N PRO A 43 -11.00 10.11 7.56
CA PRO A 43 -11.33 9.99 8.99
C PRO A 43 -11.94 8.62 9.35
N PRO A 44 -11.82 8.13 10.61
CA PRO A 44 -11.25 8.80 11.79
C PRO A 44 -9.90 8.20 12.32
N ALA A 45 -8.77 8.51 11.65
CA ALA A 45 -7.34 8.21 11.98
C ALA A 45 -6.81 6.80 11.59
N PRO A 46 -5.49 6.51 11.74
CA PRO A 46 -4.24 6.87 11.00
C PRO A 46 -4.22 6.37 9.53
N PRO A 47 -3.09 6.36 8.74
CA PRO A 47 -3.18 6.37 7.27
C PRO A 47 -4.02 5.22 6.73
N TYR A 48 -5.07 5.55 5.96
CA TYR A 48 -5.99 4.59 5.34
C TYR A 48 -5.42 4.03 4.05
N ALA A 49 -4.45 4.74 3.48
CA ALA A 49 -3.73 4.26 2.33
C ALA A 49 -2.29 4.77 2.28
N ALA A 50 -1.44 4.02 1.60
CA ALA A 50 -0.07 4.41 1.28
C ALA A 50 0.18 4.16 -0.21
N SER A 51 0.74 5.15 -0.90
CA SER A 51 1.32 4.91 -2.22
C SER A 51 2.63 4.16 -2.04
N VAL A 52 2.75 3.02 -2.70
CA VAL A 52 3.92 2.13 -2.64
C VAL A 52 4.51 2.02 -4.04
N ARG A 53 5.84 2.03 -4.12
CA ARG A 53 6.56 1.70 -5.34
C ARG A 53 7.35 0.42 -5.16
N CYS A 54 7.02 -0.60 -5.94
CA CYS A 54 7.72 -1.88 -5.84
C CYS A 54 9.21 -1.73 -6.18
N PRO A 55 10.15 -2.25 -5.37
CA PRO A 55 11.58 -2.14 -5.67
C PRO A 55 12.00 -2.95 -6.91
N ARG A 56 11.23 -3.99 -7.27
CA ARG A 56 11.57 -4.92 -8.36
C ARG A 56 10.99 -4.48 -9.71
N CYS A 57 9.67 -4.45 -9.83
CA CYS A 57 9.01 -4.06 -11.08
C CYS A 57 8.85 -2.54 -11.24
N ARG A 58 9.17 -1.74 -10.21
CA ARG A 58 9.05 -0.26 -10.20
C ARG A 58 7.63 0.29 -10.37
N GLU A 59 6.63 -0.59 -10.42
CA GLU A 59 5.21 -0.23 -10.45
C GLU A 59 4.80 0.52 -9.19
N ALA A 60 4.02 1.58 -9.38
CA ALA A 60 3.42 2.36 -8.32
C ALA A 60 1.93 2.01 -8.19
N TYR A 61 1.49 1.78 -6.96
CA TYR A 61 0.12 1.45 -6.63
C TYR A 61 -0.21 1.92 -5.21
N GLU A 62 -1.49 1.98 -4.89
CA GLU A 62 -1.98 2.35 -3.58
C GLU A 62 -2.32 1.09 -2.77
N VAL A 63 -1.82 1.06 -1.56
CA VAL A 63 -2.17 0.08 -0.54
C VAL A 63 -3.20 0.73 0.35
N VAL A 64 -4.41 0.19 0.39
CA VAL A 64 -5.48 0.59 1.30
C VAL A 64 -5.46 -0.37 2.48
N PHE A 65 -5.42 0.16 3.70
CA PHE A 65 -5.41 -0.67 4.89
C PHE A 65 -6.86 -1.00 5.29
N SER A 66 -7.20 -2.29 5.28
CA SER A 66 -8.42 -2.76 5.94
C SER A 66 -8.11 -2.96 7.41
N ASP A 67 -8.62 -2.08 8.27
CA ASP A 67 -8.67 -2.32 9.71
C ASP A 67 -9.74 -3.41 9.93
N SER A 68 -9.33 -4.66 9.77
CA SER A 68 -10.18 -5.79 10.15
C SER A 68 -10.08 -5.88 11.67
N ALA A 69 -11.13 -5.41 12.34
CA ALA A 69 -11.32 -5.47 13.78
C ALA A 69 -11.09 -6.87 14.36
#